data_AF-A0A7I7Q373-F1
#
_entry.id   AF-A0A7I7Q373-F1
#
_cell.length_a   1.000
_cell.length_b   1.000
_cell.length_c   1.000
_cell.angle_alpha   90.00
_cell.angle_beta   90.00
_cell.angle_gamma   90.00
#
_symmetry.space_group_name_H-M   'P 1'
#
loop_
_entity.id
_entity.type
_entity.pdbx_description
1 polymer ?
#
loop_
_entity_poly.entity_id
_entity_poly.type
_entity_poly.pdbx_seq_one_letter_code
_entity_poly.pdbx_strand_id
1 'polypeptide(L)' 'MAVAASGKGGLMVRVPPEDTAKLLDRAHVSPMVMGGRETRGWLRIDAEGVKTKRQLESWVSRGAGYARSLPPK' A
#
# COMPACT_ATOMS: atom_id res chain seq x y z
N MET A 1 -10.11 2.37 6.24
CA MET A 1 -9.21 3.17 5.38
C MET A 1 -8.36 2.24 4.54
N ALA A 2 -8.18 2.57 3.25
CA ALA A 2 -7.61 1.70 2.22
C ALA A 2 -6.28 2.20 1.64
N VAL A 3 -6.23 3.50 1.32
CA VAL A 3 -5.09 4.18 0.70
C VAL A 3 -4.97 5.58 1.30
N ALA A 4 -3.75 6.10 1.39
CA ALA A 4 -3.47 7.48 1.70
C ALA A 4 -2.34 8.01 0.79
N ALA A 5 -2.38 9.29 0.44
CA ALA A 5 -1.24 9.94 -0.21
C ALA A 5 -0.10 10.07 0.81
N SER A 6 1.13 9.85 0.36
CA SER A 6 2.32 10.00 1.21
C SER A 6 2.85 11.44 1.11
N GLY A 7 3.09 12.09 2.25
CA GLY A 7 3.75 13.40 2.31
C GLY A 7 5.20 13.39 1.80
N LYS A 8 5.77 12.20 1.55
CA LYS A 8 7.08 11.99 0.95
C LYS A 8 6.99 11.58 -0.54
N GLY A 9 5.83 11.79 -1.17
CA GLY A 9 5.54 11.34 -2.53
C GLY A 9 5.05 9.89 -2.60
N GLY A 10 4.29 9.58 -3.65
CA GLY A 10 3.68 8.26 -3.87
C GLY A 10 2.45 8.00 -3.00
N LEU A 11 2.23 6.75 -2.60
CA LEU A 11 1.09 6.36 -1.76
C LEU A 11 1.46 5.37 -0.65
N MET A 12 0.57 5.28 0.33
CA MET A 12 0.53 4.21 1.32
C MET A 12 -0.72 3.38 1.07
N VAL A 13 -0.58 2.07 0.99
CA VAL A 13 -1.68 1.15 0.68
C VAL A 13 -1.77 0.05 1.73
N ARG A 14 -3.00 -0.22 2.17
CA ARG A 14 -3.30 -1.37 3.02
C ARG A 14 -3.45 -2.62 2.15
N VAL A 15 -2.86 -3.73 2.54
CA VAL A 15 -2.92 -5.01 1.81
C VAL A 15 -3.15 -6.16 2.79
N PRO A 16 -3.58 -7.34 2.30
CA PRO A 16 -3.59 -8.55 3.13
C PRO A 16 -2.19 -8.79 3.74
N PRO A 17 -2.07 -9.02 5.05
CA PRO A 17 -0.79 -9.26 5.72
C PRO A 17 0.03 -10.39 5.11
N GLU A 18 -0.62 -11.40 4.53
CA GLU A 18 -0.05 -12.54 3.83
C GLU A 18 0.58 -12.18 2.48
N ASP A 19 0.05 -11.16 1.80
CA ASP A 19 0.56 -10.70 0.51
C ASP A 19 1.77 -9.75 0.66
N THR A 20 2.05 -9.29 1.87
CA THR A 20 3.05 -8.23 2.14
C THR A 20 4.43 -8.61 1.59
N ALA A 21 4.94 -9.81 1.91
CA ALA A 21 6.26 -10.26 1.46
C ALA A 21 6.37 -10.29 -0.07
N LYS A 22 5.38 -10.89 -0.75
CA LYS A 22 5.34 -10.96 -2.21
C LYS A 22 5.26 -9.59 -2.88
N LEU A 23 4.56 -8.64 -2.26
CA LEU A 23 4.41 -7.30 -2.82
C LEU A 23 5.65 -6.43 -2.60
N LEU A 24 6.47 -6.72 -1.59
CA LEU A 24 7.76 -6.07 -1.36
C LEU A 24 8.78 -6.38 -2.45
N ASP A 25 8.65 -7.51 -3.15
CA ASP A 25 9.51 -7.85 -4.29
C ASP A 25 9.27 -6.96 -5.53
N ARG A 26 8.22 -6.13 -5.50
CA ARG A 26 7.91 -5.22 -6.60
C ARG A 26 8.77 -3.96 -6.55
N ALA A 27 9.16 -3.48 -7.73
CA ALA A 27 9.85 -2.21 -7.86
C ALA A 27 9.08 -1.07 -7.19
N HIS A 28 9.82 -0.21 -6.49
CA HIS A 28 9.32 0.99 -5.80
C HIS A 28 8.38 0.69 -4.62
N VAL A 29 8.40 -0.52 -4.07
CA VAL A 29 7.63 -0.91 -2.90
C VAL A 29 8.56 -1.08 -1.71
N SER A 30 8.17 -0.53 -0.57
CA SER A 30 8.90 -0.65 0.69
C SER A 30 7.93 -0.86 1.86
N PRO A 31 8.41 -1.39 3.01
CA PRO A 31 7.58 -1.50 4.20
C PRO A 31 7.14 -0.11 4.66
N MET A 32 5.89 0.01 5.10
CA MET A 32 5.47 1.23 5.79
C MET A 32 5.96 1.18 7.23
N VAL A 33 6.80 2.13 7.64
CA VAL A 33 7.34 2.23 9.01
C VAL A 33 6.69 3.39 9.76
N MET A 34 6.16 3.12 10.96
CA MET A 34 5.57 4.12 11.84
C MET A 34 6.17 3.98 13.25
N GLY A 35 6.75 5.05 13.79
CA GLY A 35 7.40 5.02 15.10
C GLY A 35 8.56 4.03 15.21
N GLY A 36 9.29 3.79 14.11
CA GLY A 36 10.42 2.85 14.06
C GLY A 36 10.03 1.36 13.93
N ARG A 37 8.74 1.06 13.74
CA ARG A 37 8.24 -0.32 13.53
C ARG A 37 7.56 -0.46 12.19
N GLU A 38 7.77 -1.58 11.52
CA GLU A 38 7.01 -1.93 10.33
C GLU A 38 5.54 -2.16 10.67
N THR A 39 4.67 -1.49 9.94
CA THR A 39 3.23 -1.65 10.05
C THR A 39 2.81 -2.78 9.11
N ARG A 40 2.71 -4.00 9.65
CA ARG A 40 2.29 -5.17 8.86
C ARG A 40 0.96 -4.93 8.14
N GLY A 41 0.88 -5.35 6.88
CA GLY A 41 -0.30 -5.11 6.03
C GLY A 41 -0.41 -3.68 5.51
N TRP A 42 0.64 -2.86 5.66
CA TRP A 42 0.77 -1.57 5.02
C TRP A 42 2.09 -1.48 4.25
N LEU A 43 1.98 -0.98 3.02
CA LEU A 43 3.11 -0.78 2.12
C LEU A 43 3.21 0.69 1.72
N ARG A 44 4.44 1.14 1.48
CA ARG A 44 4.72 2.41 0.84
C ARG A 44 5.16 2.17 -0.60
N ILE A 45 4.53 2.88 -1.52
CA ILE A 45 4.86 2.86 -2.95
C ILE A 45 5.39 4.25 -3.29
N ASP A 46 6.60 4.34 -3.82
CA ASP A 46 7.19 5.62 -4.21
C ASP A 46 6.49 6.19 -5.46
N ALA A 47 6.71 7.48 -5.74
CA ALA A 47 6.08 8.17 -6.86
C ALA A 47 6.31 7.45 -8.21
N GLU A 48 7.49 6.85 -8.37
CA GLU A 48 7.90 6.09 -9.55
C GLU A 48 7.01 4.86 -9.78
N GLY A 49 6.50 4.28 -8.69
CA GLY A 49 5.57 3.14 -8.72
C GLY A 49 4.13 3.50 -9.08
N VAL A 50 3.79 4.79 -9.25
CA VAL A 50 2.42 5.28 -9.55
C VAL A 50 2.34 6.43 -10.54
N LYS A 51 3.28 6.50 -11.49
CA LYS A 51 3.29 7.54 -12.55
C LYS A 51 2.11 7.44 -13.51
N THR A 52 1.47 6.28 -13.60
CA THR A 52 0.36 6.03 -14.52
C THR A 52 -0.93 5.72 -13.78
N LYS A 53 -2.05 6.07 -14.39
CA LYS A 53 -3.38 5.71 -13.89
C LYS A 53 -3.50 4.19 -13.64
N ARG A 54 -2.96 3.37 -14.55
CA ARG A 54 -2.98 1.90 -14.42
C ARG A 54 -2.21 1.40 -13.20
N GLN A 55 -1.03 1.96 -12.93
CA GLN A 55 -0.26 1.61 -11.73
C GLN A 55 -1.02 2.01 -10.46
N LEU A 56 -1.53 3.24 -10.41
CA LEU A 56 -2.31 3.74 -9.28
C LEU A 56 -3.56 2.88 -9.04
N GLU A 57 -4.33 2.60 -10.08
CA GLU A 57 -5.56 1.81 -10.03
C GLU A 57 -5.31 0.40 -9.49
N SER A 58 -4.18 -0.23 -9.86
CA SER A 58 -3.80 -1.55 -9.34
C SER A 58 -3.61 -1.54 -7.82
N TRP A 59 -3.03 -0.48 -7.28
CA TRP A 59 -2.83 -0.35 -5.83
C TRP A 59 -4.12 0.04 -5.11
N VAL A 60 -4.87 1.01 -5.65
CA VAL A 60 -6.16 1.42 -5.07
C VAL A 60 -7.15 0.26 -5.03
N SER A 61 -7.22 -0.53 -6.09
CA SER A 61 -8.12 -1.70 -6.15
C SER A 61 -7.76 -2.74 -5.10
N ARG A 62 -6.47 -3.04 -4.90
CA ARG A 62 -6.01 -3.94 -3.82
C ARG A 62 -6.41 -3.39 -2.45
N GLY A 63 -6.07 -2.13 -2.17
CA GLY A 63 -6.33 -1.55 -0.85
C GLY A 63 -7.80 -1.41 -0.53
N ALA A 64 -8.61 -0.99 -1.50
CA ALA A 64 -10.05 -0.91 -1.34
C ALA A 64 -10.69 -2.29 -1.21
N GLY A 65 -10.21 -3.28 -1.98
CA GLY A 65 -10.64 -4.67 -1.87
C GLY A 65 -10.45 -5.23 -0.48
N TYR A 66 -9.24 -5.12 0.07
CA TYR A 66 -8.95 -5.61 1.42
C TYR A 66 -9.66 -4.78 2.50
N ALA A 67 -9.73 -3.45 2.37
CA ALA A 67 -10.43 -2.64 3.36
C ALA A 67 -11.92 -2.98 3.46
N ARG A 68 -12.55 -3.42 2.36
CA ARG A 68 -13.95 -3.88 2.34
C ARG A 68 -14.17 -5.24 2.98
N SER A 69 -13.15 -6.10 3.04
CA SER A 69 -13.28 -7.43 3.67
C SER A 69 -13.13 -7.37 5.19
N LEU A 70 -12.74 -6.23 5.75
CA LEU A 70 -12.59 -6.06 7.19
C LEU A 70 -13.94 -5.74 7.84
N PRO A 71 -14.12 -6.05 9.14
CA PRO A 71 -15.30 -5.64 9.88
C PRO A 71 -15.59 -4.14 9.71
N PRO A 72 -16.87 -3.74 9.58
CA PRO A 72 -17.22 -2.33 9.56
C PRO A 72 -16.74 -1.66 10.84
N LYS A 73 -16.43 -0.37 10.71
CA LYS A 73 -15.89 0.43 11.79
C LYS A 73 -17.00 1.06 12.62
#